data_AF-A0A1H3XXX8-F1
#
_entry.id   AF-A0A1H3XXX8-F1
#
_cell.length_a   1.000
_cell.length_b   1.000
_cell.length_c   1.000
_cell.angle_alpha   90.00
_cell.angle_beta   90.00
_cell.angle_gamma   90.00
#
_symmetry.space_group_name_H-M   'P 1'
#
loop_
_entity.id
_entity.type
_entity.pdbx_description
1 polymer ?
#
loop_
_entity_poly.entity_id
_entity_poly.type
_entity_poly.pdbx_seq_one_letter_code
_entity_poly.pdbx_strand_id
1 'polypeptide(L)'
;MIIPIIKLLGVVPQNGITPHYLCAMNQLKKKIMALWKISVKNSGNVACKNKRQRLEKGMFVETSTVSTIIPLGQSREAPMLAQLFMSKYGIEVDPKQMNRSNFDCIKIG
;
A
#
# COMPACT_ATOMS: atom_id res chain seq x y z
N MET A 1 -40.78 18.10 -15.79
CA MET A 1 -40.67 18.76 -14.47
C MET A 1 -39.38 18.29 -13.83
N ILE A 2 -38.62 19.24 -13.28
CA ILE A 2 -37.19 19.20 -12.94
C ILE A 2 -36.97 18.55 -11.55
N ILE A 3 -35.78 17.94 -11.36
CA ILE A 3 -35.21 17.24 -10.18
C ILE A 3 -35.16 18.14 -8.90
N PRO A 4 -34.98 17.61 -7.67
CA PRO A 4 -33.61 17.39 -7.11
C PRO A 4 -33.50 16.09 -6.23
N ILE A 5 -32.47 15.24 -6.35
CA ILE A 5 -31.11 15.31 -5.78
C ILE A 5 -31.09 15.67 -4.27
N ILE A 6 -30.53 14.74 -3.47
CA ILE A 6 -30.17 14.78 -2.03
C ILE A 6 -31.13 14.05 -1.08
N LYS A 7 -30.82 12.77 -0.82
CA LYS A 7 -30.77 12.25 0.57
C LYS A 7 -29.79 11.08 0.66
N LEU A 8 -28.51 11.40 0.47
CA LEU A 8 -27.38 10.61 0.97
C LEU A 8 -27.12 11.11 2.40
N LEU A 9 -27.54 10.34 3.41
CA LEU A 9 -26.91 10.21 4.73
C LEU A 9 -27.88 9.49 5.67
N GLY A 10 -27.49 8.30 6.10
CA GLY A 10 -28.17 7.57 7.16
C GLY A 10 -28.40 6.12 6.78
N VAL A 11 -27.37 5.29 6.95
CA VAL A 11 -27.40 4.06 7.78
C VAL A 11 -25.95 3.65 8.00
N VAL A 12 -25.47 3.76 9.23
CA VAL A 12 -24.36 2.93 9.73
C VAL A 12 -24.97 1.57 10.11
N PRO A 13 -24.39 0.45 9.68
CA PRO A 13 -24.49 -0.79 10.46
C PRO A 13 -23.14 -1.09 11.10
N GLN A 14 -23.14 -1.06 12.44
CA GLN A 14 -22.13 -1.73 13.24
C GLN A 14 -22.32 -3.25 13.09
N ASN A 15 -21.20 -3.96 12.96
CA ASN A 15 -21.03 -5.41 13.13
C ASN A 15 -21.53 -6.33 12.00
N GLY A 16 -20.57 -6.88 11.24
CA GLY A 16 -20.76 -8.04 10.36
C GLY A 16 -20.27 -7.84 8.93
N ILE A 17 -18.97 -7.70 8.72
CA ILE A 17 -18.41 -7.69 7.36
C ILE A 17 -18.44 -9.13 6.84
N THR A 18 -19.48 -9.46 6.07
CA THR A 18 -19.58 -10.73 5.35
C THR A 18 -18.50 -10.81 4.25
N PRO A 19 -17.89 -11.99 3.99
CA PRO A 19 -16.78 -12.14 3.04
C PRO A 19 -17.09 -11.66 1.60
N HIS A 20 -18.37 -11.65 1.23
CA HIS A 20 -18.83 -11.27 -0.10
C HIS A 20 -18.69 -9.77 -0.40
N TYR A 21 -18.76 -8.87 0.58
CA TYR A 21 -18.56 -7.43 0.36
C TYR A 21 -17.09 -7.06 0.18
N LEU A 22 -16.17 -7.77 0.84
CA LEU A 22 -14.73 -7.60 0.62
C LEU A 22 -14.36 -8.04 -0.81
N CYS A 23 -14.96 -9.12 -1.30
CA CYS A 23 -14.78 -9.60 -2.67
C CYS A 23 -15.36 -8.62 -3.71
N ALA A 24 -16.55 -8.05 -3.48
CA ALA A 24 -17.17 -7.07 -4.38
C ALA A 24 -16.38 -5.74 -4.46
N MET A 25 -15.81 -5.27 -3.34
CA MET A 25 -14.86 -4.14 -3.30
C MET A 25 -13.58 -4.43 -4.09
N ASN A 26 -13.11 -5.68 -4.08
CA ASN A 26 -11.96 -6.13 -4.85
C ASN A 26 -12.27 -6.30 -6.34
N GLN A 27 -13.52 -6.64 -6.72
CA GLN A 27 -13.94 -6.78 -8.12
C GLN A 27 -14.28 -5.44 -8.80
N LEU A 28 -14.81 -4.44 -8.08
CA LEU A 28 -15.11 -3.09 -8.64
C LEU A 28 -13.84 -2.25 -8.90
N LYS A 29 -12.69 -2.67 -8.35
CA LYS A 29 -11.35 -2.11 -8.57
C LYS A 29 -10.68 -2.67 -9.83
N LYS A 30 -11.44 -3.07 -10.85
CA LYS A 30 -10.94 -3.41 -12.20
C LYS A 30 -10.52 -2.14 -12.97
N LYS A 31 -9.71 -1.32 -12.32
CA LYS A 31 -9.18 -0.01 -12.72
C LYS A 31 -7.74 -0.22 -13.13
N ILE A 32 -7.27 0.48 -14.17
CA ILE A 32 -5.89 0.38 -14.69
C ILE A 32 -4.90 0.31 -13.53
N MET A 33 -4.30 -0.86 -13.32
CA MET A 33 -3.43 -1.11 -12.19
C MET A 33 -2.03 -0.63 -12.56
N ALA A 34 -1.56 0.44 -11.90
CA ALA A 34 -0.18 0.87 -12.06
C ALA A 34 0.72 -0.10 -11.30
N LEU A 35 1.68 -0.70 -11.98
CA LEU A 35 2.65 -1.60 -11.38
C LEU A 35 3.88 -0.81 -10.95
N TRP A 36 4.30 -1.00 -9.70
CA TRP A 36 5.40 -0.29 -9.09
C TRP A 36 6.44 -1.27 -8.57
N LYS A 37 7.71 -0.94 -8.73
CA LYS A 37 8.83 -1.58 -8.07
C LYS A 37 9.36 -0.65 -6.99
N ILE A 38 9.36 -1.13 -5.75
CA ILE A 38 9.89 -0.42 -4.58
C ILE A 38 11.19 -1.10 -4.17
N SER A 39 12.31 -0.41 -4.31
CA SER A 39 13.65 -0.96 -4.04
C SER A 39 14.36 -0.22 -2.92
N VAL A 40 15.15 -0.95 -2.14
CA VAL A 40 16.00 -0.39 -1.07
C VAL A 40 17.17 0.38 -1.70
N LYS A 41 17.34 1.65 -1.31
CA LYS A 41 18.44 2.51 -1.80
C LYS A 41 19.78 2.15 -1.19
N ASN A 42 19.79 2.03 0.13
CA ASN A 42 20.99 1.89 0.93
C ASN A 42 20.81 0.71 1.89
N SER A 43 21.84 -0.11 2.01
CA SER A 43 21.85 -1.18 3.01
C SER A 43 21.87 -0.59 4.42
N GLY A 44 21.09 -1.13 5.34
CA GLY A 44 21.04 -0.67 6.71
C GLY A 44 19.78 -1.11 7.47
N ASN A 45 19.72 -0.69 8.73
CA ASN A 45 18.60 -1.00 9.63
C ASN A 45 17.76 0.25 9.98
N VAL A 46 18.03 1.39 9.34
CA VAL A 46 17.36 2.67 9.62
C VAL A 46 15.85 2.54 9.43
N ALA A 47 15.43 1.96 8.30
CA ALA A 47 14.03 1.75 7.99
C ALA A 47 13.42 0.51 8.69
N CYS A 48 14.23 -0.35 9.32
CA CYS A 48 13.73 -1.52 10.04
C CYS A 48 13.19 -1.10 11.42
N LYS A 49 12.07 -1.70 11.82
CA LYS A 49 11.52 -1.58 13.16
C LYS A 49 12.40 -2.30 14.18
N ASN A 50 12.83 -3.51 13.84
CA ASN A 50 13.83 -4.26 14.62
C ASN A 50 15.24 -3.93 14.12
N LYS A 51 16.09 -3.34 14.97
CA LYS A 51 17.47 -2.96 14.60
C LYS A 51 18.43 -4.13 14.40
N ARG A 52 18.02 -5.35 14.74
CA ARG A 52 18.74 -6.60 14.41
C ARG A 52 18.51 -7.04 12.96
N GLN A 53 17.42 -6.58 12.34
CA GLN A 53 17.16 -6.83 10.93
C GLN A 53 17.82 -5.74 10.08
N ARG A 54 18.09 -6.09 8.83
CA ARG A 54 18.79 -5.22 7.90
C ARG A 54 18.19 -5.38 6.51
N LEU A 55 17.89 -4.25 5.88
CA LEU A 55 17.58 -4.19 4.46
C LEU A 55 18.89 -4.10 3.70
N GLU A 56 19.01 -4.82 2.60
CA GLU A 56 20.16 -4.76 1.71
C GLU A 56 19.81 -4.01 0.43
N LYS A 57 20.75 -3.20 -0.06
CA LYS A 57 20.63 -2.51 -1.34
C LYS A 57 20.34 -3.53 -2.44
N GLY A 58 19.35 -3.22 -3.26
CA GLY A 58 18.88 -4.12 -4.31
C GLY A 58 17.73 -5.04 -3.90
N MET A 59 17.40 -5.18 -2.60
CA MET A 59 16.13 -5.78 -2.20
C MET A 59 14.97 -4.95 -2.74
N PHE A 60 13.96 -5.62 -3.28
CA PHE A 60 12.78 -4.94 -3.82
C PHE A 60 11.49 -5.75 -3.67
N VAL A 61 10.38 -5.05 -3.67
CA VAL A 61 9.03 -5.61 -3.77
C VAL A 61 8.32 -4.97 -4.95
N GLU A 62 7.38 -5.70 -5.52
CA GLU A 62 6.53 -5.20 -6.60
C GLU A 62 5.10 -5.14 -6.08
N THR A 63 4.38 -4.09 -6.46
CA THR A 63 2.99 -3.92 -6.07
C THR A 63 2.21 -3.23 -7.16
N SER A 64 0.95 -3.60 -7.29
CA SER A 64 0.01 -2.96 -8.19
C SER A 64 -0.92 -2.05 -7.39
N THR A 65 -1.05 -0.79 -7.79
CA THR A 65 -2.00 0.14 -7.19
C THR A 65 -3.10 0.52 -8.16
N VAL A 66 -4.29 0.73 -7.61
CA VAL A 66 -5.51 1.18 -8.31
C VAL A 66 -5.36 2.63 -8.84
N SER A 67 -4.35 3.34 -8.35
CA SER A 67 -4.01 4.72 -8.69
C SER A 67 -2.65 4.78 -9.38
N THR A 68 -2.47 5.75 -10.27
CA THR A 68 -1.17 6.09 -10.86
C THR A 68 -0.33 7.00 -9.97
N ILE A 69 -0.82 7.34 -8.78
CA ILE A 69 -0.07 8.09 -7.77
C ILE A 69 1.01 7.19 -7.18
N ILE A 70 2.20 7.76 -6.98
CA ILE A 70 3.35 7.07 -6.39
C ILE A 70 2.98 6.62 -4.96
N PRO A 71 3.01 5.31 -4.66
CA PRO A 71 2.59 4.80 -3.35
C PRO A 71 3.62 5.07 -2.24
N LEU A 72 4.87 5.34 -2.59
CA LEU A 72 5.93 5.60 -1.62
C LEU A 72 5.77 6.98 -0.96
N GLY A 73 5.84 7.02 0.37
CA GLY A 73 5.60 8.23 1.18
C GLY A 73 4.13 8.54 1.45
N GLN A 74 3.20 7.70 0.97
CA GLN A 74 1.78 7.81 1.29
C GLN A 74 1.49 7.07 2.60
N SER A 75 1.03 7.77 3.64
CA SER A 75 0.72 7.15 4.94
C SER A 75 -0.32 6.03 4.83
N ARG A 76 -1.20 6.07 3.82
CA ARG A 76 -2.20 5.02 3.55
C ARG A 76 -1.61 3.75 2.96
N GLU A 77 -0.58 3.87 2.12
CA GLU A 77 0.03 2.74 1.40
C GLU A 77 1.25 2.19 2.15
N ALA A 78 1.87 2.99 3.03
CA ALA A 78 3.07 2.60 3.78
C ALA A 78 2.92 1.28 4.56
N PRO A 79 1.81 0.99 5.27
CA PRO A 79 1.63 -0.30 5.94
C PRO A 79 1.59 -1.48 4.98
N MET A 80 0.92 -1.32 3.83
CA MET A 80 0.86 -2.34 2.78
C MET A 80 2.25 -2.62 2.22
N LEU A 81 3.01 -1.57 1.89
CA LEU A 81 4.36 -1.74 1.35
C LEU A 81 5.32 -2.40 2.37
N ALA A 82 5.23 -2.02 3.66
CA ALA A 82 6.00 -2.65 4.72
C ALA A 82 5.67 -4.14 4.87
N GLN A 83 4.38 -4.49 4.76
CA GLN A 83 3.93 -5.88 4.79
C GLN A 83 4.50 -6.70 3.63
N LEU A 84 4.67 -6.12 2.43
CA LEU A 84 5.30 -6.82 1.32
C LEU A 84 6.76 -7.21 1.62
N PHE A 85 7.53 -6.33 2.26
CA PHE A 85 8.91 -6.65 2.68
C PHE A 85 8.94 -7.74 3.76
N MET A 86 7.99 -7.71 4.68
CA MET A 86 7.81 -8.79 5.67
C MET A 86 7.48 -10.11 4.97
N SER A 87 6.48 -10.15 4.09
CA SER A 87 6.08 -11.38 3.40
C SER A 87 7.17 -11.96 2.49
N LYS A 88 7.96 -11.10 1.83
CA LYS A 88 8.99 -11.53 0.87
C LYS A 88 10.33 -11.88 1.53
N TYR A 89 10.74 -11.13 2.56
CA TYR A 89 12.08 -11.24 3.15
C TYR A 89 12.08 -11.49 4.67
N GLY A 90 10.92 -11.50 5.32
CA GLY A 90 10.83 -11.64 6.79
C GLY A 90 11.26 -10.38 7.56
N ILE A 91 11.33 -9.22 6.91
CA ILE A 91 11.86 -7.97 7.50
C ILE A 91 10.71 -7.04 7.91
N GLU A 92 10.67 -6.65 9.19
CA GLU A 92 9.75 -5.62 9.69
C GLU A 92 10.27 -4.23 9.34
N VAL A 93 9.72 -3.64 8.29
CA VAL A 93 9.97 -2.24 7.94
C VAL A 93 9.01 -1.34 8.73
N ASP A 94 9.52 -0.25 9.31
CA ASP A 94 8.68 0.78 9.93
C ASP A 94 7.92 1.55 8.84
N PRO A 95 6.57 1.56 8.84
CA PRO A 95 5.79 2.33 7.87
C PRO A 95 6.15 3.81 7.82
N LYS A 96 6.61 4.42 8.92
CA LYS A 96 7.06 5.83 8.93
C LYS A 96 8.33 6.05 8.10
N GLN A 97 9.11 4.98 7.92
CA GLN A 97 10.36 5.00 7.16
C GLN A 97 10.18 4.58 5.70
N MET A 98 8.96 4.23 5.27
CA MET A 98 8.61 3.94 3.87
C MET A 98 8.49 5.24 3.05
N ASN A 99 9.63 5.86 2.82
CA ASN A 99 9.77 7.13 2.11
C ASN A 99 10.91 7.08 1.09
N ARG A 100 11.02 8.15 0.30
CA ARG A 100 12.02 8.29 -0.77
C ARG A 100 13.47 8.39 -0.29
N SER A 101 13.71 8.64 0.99
CA SER A 101 15.07 8.70 1.54
C SER A 101 15.67 7.30 1.67
N ASN A 102 14.84 6.31 2.01
CA ASN A 102 15.28 4.92 2.21
C ASN A 102 15.00 4.02 0.99
N PHE A 103 13.98 4.35 0.20
CA PHE A 103 13.51 3.53 -0.91
C PHE A 103 13.41 4.33 -2.21
N ASP A 104 13.61 3.63 -3.32
CA ASP A 104 13.22 4.08 -4.65
C ASP A 104 11.88 3.46 -5.04
N CYS A 105 11.13 4.20 -5.85
CA CYS A 105 9.86 3.74 -6.39
C CYS A 105 9.81 4.10 -7.87
N ILE A 106 9.74 3.08 -8.72
CA ILE A 106 9.65 3.24 -10.17
C ILE A 106 8.37 2.57 -10.68
N LYS A 107 7.70 3.21 -11.65
CA LYS A 107 6.57 2.61 -12.35
C LYS A 107 7.10 1.65 -13.42
N ILE A 108 6.62 0.42 -13.42
CA ILE A 108 7.03 -0.65 -14.35
C ILE A 108 5.87 -1.17 -15.23
N GLY A 109 4.64 -0.68 -15.03
CA GLY A 109 3.46 -1.00 -15.84
C GLY A 109 2.34 0.01 -15.63
#